data_AF-A0A935Y8D9-F1
#
_entry.id   AF-A0A935Y8D9-F1
#
_cell.length_a   1.000
_cell.length_b   1.000
_cell.length_c   1.000
_cell.angle_alpha   90.00
_cell.angle_beta   90.00
_cell.angle_gamma   90.00
#
_symmetry.space_group_name_H-M   'P 1'
#
loop_
_entity.id
_entity.type
_entity.pdbx_description
1 polymer ?
#
loop_
_entity_poly.entity_id
_entity_poly.type
_entity_poly.pdbx_seq_one_letter_code
_entity_poly.pdbx_strand_id
1 'polypeptide(L)'
;MESRRSIIFGYYSLVCMVLILIGTSCNTTNYVKGNQSLLKKNKFKMVEFDSDLTENQLSADIFTLYRQRPNRKVLVGIPREWFYYNLSKLDPTKMRYKIFSNYAEEPAILDSILVKSTENNIRNYFINKGYLNVTVSSTIKTKRKKSTVTYLIYAKDRLKIRSIEYSTLDTAILEILNSNASTALLKKGSPVDNALFQAEKARITDILNNNGFADFTPLYIPSLKIDTSDNLADLILRVNLPQGKSKHDQFRIGKVNVIRQSADAVAYDKVETEFDSIKFIRYGDGVEVKNSLLARNIFTRPGQLYNKSNLSKSTSQLNRLGLFRFINLDTKRTALSREILISHIH
;
A
#
# COMPACT_ATOMS: atom_id res chain seq x y z
N MET A 1 67.09 4.86 10.05
CA MET A 1 65.92 4.72 10.96
C MET A 1 65.12 6.02 11.14
N GLU A 2 65.73 7.20 10.97
CA GLU A 2 65.07 8.50 11.21
C GLU A 2 63.99 8.86 10.18
N SER A 3 64.17 8.54 8.89
CA SER A 3 63.20 8.84 7.83
C SER A 3 61.82 8.16 7.99
N ARG A 4 61.77 6.94 8.57
CA ARG A 4 60.47 6.28 8.84
C ARG A 4 59.73 6.92 10.01
N ARG A 5 60.44 7.45 11.01
CA ARG A 5 59.83 8.13 12.17
C ARG A 5 59.20 9.46 11.78
N SER A 6 59.83 10.23 10.88
CA SER A 6 59.28 11.50 10.39
C SER A 6 58.04 11.34 9.52
N ILE A 7 57.97 10.29 8.68
CA ILE A 7 56.77 9.98 7.88
C ILE A 7 55.59 9.57 8.76
N ILE A 8 55.84 8.73 9.77
CA ILE A 8 54.81 8.30 10.73
C ILE A 8 54.32 9.51 11.56
N PHE A 9 55.22 10.39 11.98
CA PHE A 9 54.87 11.61 12.72
C PHE A 9 54.07 12.59 11.86
N GLY A 10 54.40 12.73 10.58
CA GLY A 10 53.64 13.51 9.61
C GLY A 10 52.23 12.95 9.37
N TYR A 11 52.09 11.63 9.30
CA TYR A 11 50.79 10.96 9.19
C TYR A 11 49.91 11.19 10.43
N TYR A 12 50.45 11.03 11.63
CA TYR A 12 49.72 11.33 12.87
C TYR A 12 49.39 12.82 13.00
N SER A 13 50.28 13.72 12.58
CA SER A 13 50.03 15.16 12.57
C SER A 13 48.89 15.52 11.61
N LEU A 14 48.86 14.93 10.40
CA LEU A 14 47.80 15.15 9.41
C LEU A 14 46.46 14.55 9.88
N VAL A 15 46.47 13.35 10.48
CA VAL A 15 45.29 12.74 11.10
C VAL A 15 44.78 13.59 12.27
N CYS A 16 45.67 14.11 13.13
CA CYS A 16 45.32 15.03 14.21
C CYS A 16 44.77 16.36 13.68
N MET A 17 45.33 16.91 12.60
CA MET A 17 44.83 18.15 11.98
C MET A 17 43.45 17.96 11.36
N VAL A 18 43.21 16.82 10.73
CA VAL A 18 41.88 16.40 10.24
C VAL A 18 40.92 16.22 11.42
N LEU A 19 41.33 15.56 12.52
CA LEU A 19 40.54 15.41 13.74
C LEU A 19 40.23 16.76 14.45
N ILE A 20 41.16 17.71 14.43
CA ILE A 20 40.99 19.07 14.98
C ILE A 20 40.03 19.89 14.11
N LEU A 21 40.10 19.77 12.78
CA LEU A 21 39.12 20.37 11.85
C LEU A 21 37.71 19.79 12.05
N ILE A 22 37.60 18.50 12.37
CA ILE A 22 36.34 17.82 12.74
C ILE A 22 35.85 18.26 14.14
N GLY A 23 36.73 18.81 14.98
CA GLY A 23 36.44 19.31 16.34
C GLY A 23 35.71 20.66 16.39
N THR A 24 35.57 21.37 15.28
CA THR A 24 34.69 22.54 15.22
C THR A 24 33.24 22.06 15.32
N SER A 25 32.67 22.13 16.52
CA SER A 25 31.31 21.66 16.76
C SER A 25 30.38 22.32 15.75
N CYS A 26 29.82 21.55 14.82
CA CYS A 26 28.81 22.04 13.88
C CYS A 26 27.58 22.47 14.69
N ASN A 27 27.56 23.74 15.10
CA ASN A 27 26.56 24.27 16.01
C ASN A 27 25.39 24.87 15.22
N THR A 28 24.62 23.99 14.59
CA THR A 28 23.45 24.34 13.77
C THR A 28 22.33 24.97 14.60
N THR A 29 22.37 24.83 15.92
CA THR A 29 21.40 25.46 16.83
C THR A 29 21.54 26.98 16.96
N ASN A 30 22.63 27.58 16.44
CA ASN A 30 22.76 29.03 16.34
C ASN A 30 21.78 29.64 15.33
N TYR A 31 21.35 28.88 14.32
CA TYR A 31 20.37 29.32 13.32
C TYR A 31 18.91 29.18 13.78
N VAL A 32 18.70 28.68 14.99
CA VAL A 32 17.37 28.38 15.55
C VAL A 32 16.97 29.49 16.52
N LYS A 33 15.74 30.01 16.38
CA LYS A 33 15.20 31.08 17.25
C LYS A 33 15.21 30.67 18.73
N GLY A 34 15.19 31.64 19.64
CA GLY A 34 15.36 31.41 21.08
C GLY A 34 14.36 30.40 21.68
N ASN A 35 13.10 30.48 21.25
CA ASN A 35 12.00 29.61 21.69
C ASN A 35 11.84 28.31 20.86
N GLN A 36 12.68 28.10 19.85
CA GLN A 36 12.60 26.95 18.94
C GLN A 36 13.67 25.91 19.26
N SER A 37 13.45 24.69 18.75
CA SER A 37 14.40 23.59 18.92
C SER A 37 14.38 22.65 17.72
N LEU A 38 15.53 22.06 17.40
CA LEU A 38 15.63 21.04 16.35
C LEU A 38 15.12 19.71 16.88
N LEU A 39 14.21 19.06 16.16
CA LEU A 39 13.82 17.69 16.45
C LEU A 39 15.01 16.76 16.13
N LYS A 40 15.61 16.12 17.14
CA LYS A 40 16.73 15.20 16.93
C LYS A 40 16.32 13.73 17.02
N LYS A 41 15.30 13.39 17.80
CA LYS A 41 14.84 12.00 17.98
C LYS A 41 13.35 11.93 18.29
N ASN A 42 12.68 10.93 17.72
CA ASN A 42 11.40 10.40 18.18
C ASN A 42 11.69 9.06 18.86
N LYS A 43 11.14 8.85 20.06
CA LYS A 43 11.20 7.58 20.79
C LYS A 43 9.78 7.10 21.04
N PHE A 44 9.56 5.80 20.97
CA PHE A 44 8.30 5.16 21.27
C PHE A 44 8.53 4.20 22.43
N LYS A 45 7.65 4.24 23.43
CA LYS A 45 7.72 3.35 24.59
C LYS A 45 6.34 2.76 24.83
N MET A 46 6.27 1.44 24.81
CA MET A 46 5.13 0.70 25.32
C MET A 46 5.23 0.71 26.85
N VAL A 47 4.26 1.35 27.50
CA VAL A 47 4.20 1.40 28.97
C VAL A 47 3.32 0.28 29.50
N GLU A 48 2.23 -0.01 28.80
CA GLU A 48 1.33 -1.13 29.10
C GLU A 48 0.88 -1.75 27.77
N PHE A 49 1.09 -3.06 27.60
CA PHE A 49 0.79 -3.78 26.37
C PHE A 49 0.34 -5.23 26.62
N ASP A 50 -0.48 -5.77 25.72
CA ASP A 50 -0.85 -7.20 25.68
C ASP A 50 0.39 -8.07 25.42
N SER A 51 0.62 -9.10 26.24
CA SER A 51 1.81 -9.96 26.19
C SER A 51 2.02 -10.68 24.84
N ASP A 52 0.96 -10.80 24.04
CA ASP A 52 1.00 -11.48 22.73
C ASP A 52 1.73 -10.65 21.63
N LEU A 53 2.08 -9.38 21.88
CA LEU A 53 2.91 -8.58 20.97
C LEU A 53 4.39 -8.58 21.37
N THR A 54 5.28 -8.96 20.45
CA THR A 54 6.72 -8.71 20.63
C THR A 54 7.05 -7.26 20.26
N GLU A 55 7.81 -6.58 21.14
CA GLU A 55 8.25 -5.18 20.97
C GLU A 55 8.92 -4.92 19.60
N ASN A 56 9.60 -5.95 19.05
CA ASN A 56 10.27 -5.90 17.76
C ASN A 56 9.31 -5.79 16.56
N GLN A 57 8.21 -6.56 16.53
CA GLN A 57 7.23 -6.51 15.43
C GLN A 57 6.50 -5.17 15.37
N LEU A 58 6.27 -4.57 16.54
CA LEU A 58 5.54 -3.32 16.70
C LEU A 58 6.38 -2.09 16.34
N SER A 59 7.71 -2.19 16.53
CA SER A 59 8.62 -1.07 16.32
C SER A 59 8.66 -0.59 14.87
N ALA A 60 8.70 -1.50 13.89
CA ALA A 60 8.85 -1.16 12.46
C ALA A 60 7.68 -0.33 11.91
N ASP A 61 6.46 -0.74 12.21
CA ASP A 61 5.25 -0.02 11.78
C ASP A 61 5.17 1.36 12.44
N ILE A 62 5.45 1.43 13.74
CA ILE A 62 5.35 2.69 14.51
C ILE A 62 6.35 3.74 14.05
N PHE A 63 7.55 3.32 13.59
CA PHE A 63 8.51 4.25 13.00
C PHE A 63 8.01 4.92 11.72
N THR A 64 6.93 4.44 11.09
CA THR A 64 6.29 5.11 9.95
C THR A 64 5.21 6.12 10.35
N LEU A 65 4.75 6.09 11.60
CA LEU A 65 3.57 6.85 12.04
C LEU A 65 3.86 8.31 12.41
N TYR A 66 5.12 8.67 12.65
CA TYR A 66 5.47 10.03 13.01
C TYR A 66 5.28 10.99 11.82
N ARG A 67 4.72 12.17 12.09
CA ARG A 67 4.53 13.22 11.08
C ARG A 67 5.80 14.01 10.80
N GLN A 68 6.65 14.18 11.80
CA GLN A 68 7.89 14.94 11.66
C GLN A 68 9.12 14.04 11.76
N ARG A 69 9.90 14.00 10.67
CA ARG A 69 11.18 13.28 10.60
C ARG A 69 12.23 13.99 11.45
N PRO A 70 12.96 13.28 12.33
CA PRO A 70 14.07 13.88 13.05
C PRO A 70 15.22 14.25 12.12
N ASN A 71 15.93 15.34 12.46
CA ASN A 71 17.10 15.81 11.72
C ASN A 71 18.24 14.77 11.76
N ARG A 72 18.65 14.31 10.59
CA ARG A 72 19.66 13.24 10.43
C ARG A 72 21.07 13.80 10.34
N LYS A 73 22.03 12.89 10.44
CA LYS A 73 23.44 13.17 10.17
C LYS A 73 23.86 12.36 8.95
N VAL A 74 24.81 12.89 8.18
CA VAL A 74 25.53 12.09 7.19
C VAL A 74 26.45 11.10 7.90
N LEU A 75 26.99 10.11 7.18
CA LEU A 75 27.79 9.01 7.73
C LEU A 75 28.96 9.48 8.61
N VAL A 76 29.57 10.62 8.26
CA VAL A 76 30.69 11.24 9.01
C VAL A 76 30.25 12.08 10.22
N GLY A 77 28.98 11.98 10.66
CA GLY A 77 28.48 12.60 11.88
C GLY A 77 28.08 14.09 11.76
N ILE A 78 28.26 14.69 10.58
CA ILE A 78 27.87 16.08 10.28
C ILE A 78 26.34 16.16 10.16
N PRO A 79 25.67 17.10 10.84
CA PRO A 79 24.21 17.29 10.70
C PRO A 79 23.83 17.77 9.29
N ARG A 80 22.75 17.23 8.70
CA ARG A 80 22.33 17.60 7.34
C ARG A 80 21.84 19.05 7.25
N GLU A 81 21.28 19.56 8.33
CA GLU A 81 20.88 20.96 8.46
C GLU A 81 22.09 21.93 8.35
N TRP A 82 23.32 21.47 8.65
CA TRP A 82 24.52 22.29 8.46
C TRP A 82 24.80 22.57 6.98
N PHE A 83 24.60 21.57 6.11
CA PHE A 83 24.75 21.75 4.67
C PHE A 83 23.69 22.72 4.15
N TYR A 84 22.45 22.61 4.63
CA TYR A 84 21.36 23.52 4.28
C TYR A 84 21.69 24.98 4.60
N TYR A 85 22.12 25.29 5.84
CA TYR A 85 22.44 26.66 6.23
C TYR A 85 23.67 27.25 5.54
N ASN A 86 24.56 26.41 4.98
CA ASN A 86 25.73 26.86 4.23
C ASN A 86 25.53 26.83 2.72
N LEU A 87 24.48 26.20 2.21
CA LEU A 87 24.21 26.08 0.78
C LEU A 87 23.99 27.44 0.12
N SER A 88 23.29 28.36 0.81
CA SER A 88 23.02 29.72 0.32
C SER A 88 24.28 30.59 0.15
N LYS A 89 25.40 30.19 0.75
CA LYS A 89 26.69 30.89 0.64
C LYS A 89 27.54 30.38 -0.52
N LEU A 90 27.06 29.37 -1.26
CA LEU A 90 27.79 28.71 -2.34
C LEU A 90 27.25 29.12 -3.69
N ASP A 91 28.15 29.25 -4.65
CA ASP A 91 27.84 29.49 -6.06
C ASP A 91 27.23 28.21 -6.70
N PRO A 92 25.97 28.27 -7.22
CA PRO A 92 25.28 27.13 -7.81
C PRO A 92 26.01 26.44 -8.96
N THR A 93 26.90 27.16 -9.66
CA THR A 93 27.66 26.62 -10.80
C THR A 93 28.79 25.69 -10.37
N LYS A 94 29.24 25.79 -9.12
CA LYS A 94 30.45 25.09 -8.63
C LYS A 94 30.15 23.67 -8.16
N MET A 95 31.13 22.77 -8.35
CA MET A 95 31.04 21.37 -7.90
C MET A 95 30.74 21.24 -6.40
N ARG A 96 31.28 22.15 -5.59
CA ARG A 96 31.03 22.18 -4.14
C ARG A 96 29.56 22.40 -3.80
N TYR A 97 28.83 23.21 -4.56
CA TYR A 97 27.39 23.38 -4.39
C TYR A 97 26.67 22.07 -4.67
N LYS A 98 26.97 21.40 -5.79
CA LYS A 98 26.38 20.09 -6.14
C LYS A 98 26.59 19.03 -5.07
N ILE A 99 27.77 19.01 -4.45
CA ILE A 99 28.06 18.11 -3.32
C ILE A 99 27.20 18.47 -2.11
N PHE A 100 27.15 19.75 -1.72
CA PHE A 100 26.39 20.20 -0.56
C PHE A 100 24.88 20.01 -0.74
N SER A 101 24.34 20.26 -1.94
CA SER A 101 22.92 20.11 -2.24
C SER A 101 22.45 18.66 -2.07
N ASN A 102 23.30 17.67 -2.36
CA ASN A 102 22.96 16.26 -2.16
C ASN A 102 22.78 15.90 -0.67
N TYR A 103 23.42 16.64 0.23
CA TYR A 103 23.38 16.36 1.67
C TYR A 103 22.52 17.35 2.46
N ALA A 104 22.18 18.51 1.90
CA ALA A 104 21.32 19.52 2.52
C ALA A 104 19.91 18.96 2.74
N GLU A 105 19.42 19.10 3.97
CA GLU A 105 18.03 18.88 4.34
C GLU A 105 17.54 20.07 5.14
N GLU A 106 16.33 20.52 4.85
CA GLU A 106 15.68 21.58 5.62
C GLU A 106 15.58 21.17 7.10
N PRO A 107 15.95 22.06 8.04
CA PRO A 107 15.93 21.76 9.46
C PRO A 107 14.50 21.50 9.97
N ALA A 108 14.26 20.30 10.50
CA ALA A 108 13.01 20.01 11.20
C ALA A 108 13.00 20.71 12.57
N ILE A 109 12.31 21.86 12.64
CA ILE A 109 12.02 22.56 13.90
C ILE A 109 10.85 21.85 14.58
N LEU A 110 10.99 21.51 15.86
CA LEU A 110 9.96 20.84 16.64
C LEU A 110 8.64 21.61 16.56
N ASP A 111 7.59 20.90 16.13
CA ASP A 111 6.23 21.42 16.05
C ASP A 111 5.30 20.59 16.95
N SER A 112 4.73 21.22 17.97
CA SER A 112 3.79 20.60 18.92
C SER A 112 2.50 20.10 18.27
N ILE A 113 2.03 20.75 17.20
CA ILE A 113 0.84 20.33 16.46
C ILE A 113 1.13 18.99 15.76
N LEU A 114 2.30 18.87 15.14
CA LEU A 114 2.73 17.61 14.50
C LEU A 114 3.01 16.50 15.52
N VAL A 115 3.49 16.84 16.72
CA VAL A 115 3.59 15.89 17.84
C VAL A 115 2.21 15.37 18.22
N LYS A 116 1.21 16.24 18.40
CA LYS A 116 -0.16 15.82 18.72
C LYS A 116 -0.79 15.00 17.59
N SER A 117 -0.55 15.36 16.34
CA SER A 117 -0.97 14.57 15.18
C SER A 117 -0.34 13.18 15.18
N THR A 118 0.94 13.08 15.56
CA THR A 118 1.63 11.79 15.71
C THR A 118 1.02 10.95 16.83
N GLU A 119 0.66 11.53 17.98
CA GLU A 119 -0.06 10.81 19.03
C GLU A 119 -1.38 10.23 18.52
N ASN A 120 -2.13 11.00 17.72
CA ASN A 120 -3.39 10.55 17.12
C ASN A 120 -3.17 9.43 16.10
N ASN A 121 -2.15 9.52 15.25
CA ASN A 121 -1.79 8.46 14.31
C ASN A 121 -1.49 7.14 15.04
N ILE A 122 -0.69 7.20 16.11
CA ILE A 122 -0.37 6.03 16.93
C ILE A 122 -1.62 5.46 17.58
N ARG A 123 -2.47 6.32 18.19
CA ARG A 123 -3.72 5.88 18.81
C ARG A 123 -4.62 5.15 17.80
N ASN A 124 -4.82 5.74 16.64
CA ASN A 124 -5.63 5.16 15.57
C ASN A 124 -5.05 3.86 15.04
N TYR A 125 -3.72 3.73 14.96
CA TYR A 125 -3.07 2.47 14.59
C TYR A 125 -3.46 1.34 15.55
N PHE A 126 -3.34 1.55 16.87
CA PHE A 126 -3.70 0.54 17.87
C PHE A 126 -5.20 0.24 17.87
N ILE A 127 -6.07 1.25 17.76
CA ILE A 127 -7.52 1.03 17.62
C ILE A 127 -7.82 0.16 16.39
N ASN A 128 -7.19 0.45 15.24
CA ASN A 128 -7.31 -0.37 14.03
C ASN A 128 -6.74 -1.78 14.18
N LYS A 129 -5.86 -2.01 15.16
CA LYS A 129 -5.31 -3.32 15.55
C LYS A 129 -6.16 -4.03 16.62
N GLY A 130 -7.35 -3.50 16.93
CA GLY A 130 -8.30 -4.12 17.85
C GLY A 130 -8.07 -3.79 19.33
N TYR A 131 -7.21 -2.82 19.64
CA TYR A 131 -6.98 -2.39 21.02
C TYR A 131 -8.09 -1.46 21.51
N LEU A 132 -8.57 -1.72 22.73
CA LEU A 132 -9.50 -0.90 23.47
C LEU A 132 -8.76 0.12 24.33
N ASN A 133 -9.45 1.22 24.66
CA ASN A 133 -8.98 2.22 25.64
C ASN A 133 -7.54 2.73 25.40
N VAL A 134 -7.15 2.86 24.13
CA VAL A 134 -5.77 3.26 23.77
C VAL A 134 -5.50 4.70 24.18
N THR A 135 -4.48 4.88 25.02
CA THR A 135 -3.97 6.21 25.38
C THR A 135 -2.55 6.40 24.86
N VAL A 136 -2.33 7.55 24.23
CA VAL A 136 -1.00 7.96 23.77
C VAL A 136 -0.75 9.39 24.25
N SER A 137 0.37 9.58 24.93
CA SER A 137 0.86 10.88 25.38
C SER A 137 2.31 11.07 24.95
N SER A 138 2.78 12.31 24.93
CA SER A 138 4.17 12.62 24.61
C SER A 138 4.84 13.45 25.69
N THR A 139 6.14 13.24 25.84
CA THR A 139 7.01 14.07 26.66
C THR A 139 8.14 14.62 25.81
N ILE A 140 8.47 15.89 26.01
CA ILE A 140 9.48 16.60 25.22
C ILE A 140 10.64 16.96 26.15
N LYS A 141 11.83 16.46 25.83
CA LYS A 141 13.07 16.84 26.53
C LYS A 141 13.94 17.69 25.61
N THR A 142 14.20 18.92 26.03
CA THR A 142 15.00 19.88 25.28
C THR A 142 16.30 20.17 26.00
N LYS A 143 17.44 20.01 25.32
CA LYS A 143 18.77 20.38 25.82
C LYS A 143 19.53 21.10 24.72
N ARG A 144 20.06 22.30 24.99
CA ARG A 144 20.82 23.12 24.01
C ARG A 144 20.07 23.24 22.67
N LYS A 145 18.79 23.65 22.71
CA LYS A 145 17.88 23.76 21.54
C LYS A 145 17.73 22.48 20.69
N LYS A 146 18.01 21.31 21.25
CA LYS A 146 17.79 20.01 20.62
C LYS A 146 16.75 19.24 21.41
N SER A 147 15.70 18.82 20.72
CA SER A 147 14.55 18.18 21.33
C SER A 147 14.47 16.70 21.00
N THR A 148 14.09 15.93 22.00
CA THR A 148 13.70 14.52 21.87
C THR A 148 12.25 14.38 22.32
N VAL A 149 11.40 13.87 21.44
CA VAL A 149 10.01 13.54 21.76
C VAL A 149 9.95 12.07 22.13
N THR A 150 9.35 11.75 23.26
CA THR A 150 9.08 10.37 23.69
C THR A 150 7.58 10.17 23.77
N TYR A 151 7.04 9.33 22.89
CA TYR A 151 5.65 8.90 22.89
C TYR A 151 5.49 7.71 23.84
N LEU A 152 4.60 7.85 24.81
CA LEU A 152 4.22 6.84 25.79
C LEU A 152 2.89 6.23 25.36
N ILE A 153 2.87 4.92 25.19
CA ILE A 153 1.75 4.19 24.59
C ILE A 153 1.20 3.21 25.62
N TYR A 154 -0.10 3.30 25.87
CA TYR A 154 -0.87 2.44 26.76
C TYR A 154 -1.96 1.75 25.93
N ALA A 155 -1.79 0.46 25.67
CA ALA A 155 -2.65 -0.33 24.80
C ALA A 155 -2.68 -1.78 25.30
N LYS A 156 -3.44 -2.05 26.35
CA LYS A 156 -3.46 -3.34 27.04
C LYS A 156 -4.46 -4.33 26.49
N ASP A 157 -5.71 -3.92 26.37
CA ASP A 157 -6.81 -4.83 26.06
C ASP A 157 -7.00 -4.94 24.56
N ARG A 158 -6.65 -6.09 23.98
CA ARG A 158 -6.86 -6.36 22.55
C ARG A 158 -8.03 -7.31 22.35
N LEU A 159 -9.00 -6.89 21.57
CA LEU A 159 -10.14 -7.72 21.21
C LEU A 159 -9.69 -8.96 20.41
N LYS A 160 -10.17 -10.12 20.85
CA LYS A 160 -10.05 -11.38 20.10
C LYS A 160 -11.40 -11.79 19.55
N ILE A 161 -11.40 -12.36 18.35
CA ILE A 161 -12.61 -12.78 17.65
C ILE A 161 -13.17 -14.04 18.32
N ARG A 162 -14.39 -13.98 18.85
CA ARG A 162 -15.09 -15.13 19.45
C ARG A 162 -15.84 -15.93 18.40
N SER A 163 -16.54 -15.24 17.52
CA SER A 163 -17.35 -15.85 16.47
C SER A 163 -17.38 -14.95 15.22
N ILE A 164 -17.68 -15.57 14.08
CA ILE A 164 -17.85 -14.90 12.80
C ILE A 164 -19.11 -15.47 12.16
N GLU A 165 -20.04 -14.59 11.80
CA GLU A 165 -21.28 -14.94 11.12
C GLU A 165 -21.42 -14.12 9.82
N TYR A 166 -21.75 -14.79 8.72
CA TYR A 166 -22.12 -14.13 7.47
C TYR A 166 -23.62 -13.85 7.46
N SER A 167 -24.03 -12.63 7.14
CA SER A 167 -25.43 -12.21 7.17
C SER A 167 -25.83 -11.48 5.89
N THR A 168 -26.82 -12.02 5.17
CA THR A 168 -27.40 -11.36 3.99
C THR A 168 -28.79 -11.91 3.68
N LEU A 169 -29.61 -11.12 3.00
CA LEU A 169 -30.91 -11.56 2.48
C LEU A 169 -30.79 -12.29 1.13
N ASP A 170 -29.62 -12.21 0.48
CA ASP A 170 -29.33 -12.91 -0.78
C ASP A 170 -28.86 -14.34 -0.49
N THR A 171 -29.77 -15.32 -0.59
CA THR A 171 -29.50 -16.70 -0.21
C THR A 171 -28.40 -17.35 -1.05
N ALA A 172 -28.26 -16.97 -2.32
CA ALA A 172 -27.19 -17.48 -3.19
C ALA A 172 -25.81 -16.98 -2.74
N ILE A 173 -25.71 -15.71 -2.34
CA ILE A 173 -24.48 -15.17 -1.75
C ILE A 173 -24.18 -15.86 -0.42
N LEU A 174 -25.18 -16.03 0.45
CA LEU A 174 -24.99 -16.66 1.76
C LEU A 174 -24.39 -18.07 1.64
N GLU A 175 -24.90 -18.87 0.71
CA GLU A 175 -24.38 -20.22 0.41
C GLU A 175 -22.92 -20.19 -0.06
N ILE A 176 -22.58 -19.27 -0.95
CA ILE A 176 -21.20 -19.08 -1.43
C ILE A 176 -20.26 -18.67 -0.28
N LEU A 177 -20.69 -17.76 0.59
CA LEU A 177 -19.88 -17.34 1.74
C LEU A 177 -19.64 -18.48 2.72
N ASN A 178 -20.69 -19.23 3.07
CA ASN A 178 -20.61 -20.35 3.99
C ASN A 178 -19.73 -21.49 3.45
N SER A 179 -19.86 -21.84 2.17
CA SER A 179 -19.01 -22.85 1.53
C SER A 179 -17.54 -22.44 1.44
N ASN A 180 -17.23 -21.13 1.49
CA ASN A 180 -15.88 -20.58 1.45
C ASN A 180 -15.37 -20.09 2.81
N ALA A 181 -16.08 -20.40 3.92
CA ALA A 181 -15.73 -19.94 5.26
C ALA A 181 -14.41 -20.54 5.78
N SER A 182 -14.06 -21.76 5.36
CA SER A 182 -12.82 -22.43 5.78
C SER A 182 -11.54 -21.72 5.33
N THR A 183 -11.62 -20.92 4.26
CA THR A 183 -10.52 -20.12 3.71
C THR A 183 -10.57 -18.66 4.13
N ALA A 184 -11.45 -18.29 5.06
CA ALA A 184 -11.55 -16.94 5.59
C ALA A 184 -10.24 -16.47 6.22
N LEU A 185 -9.91 -15.20 5.98
CA LEU A 185 -8.74 -14.55 6.57
C LEU A 185 -9.01 -14.16 8.03
N LEU A 186 -10.24 -13.76 8.33
CA LEU A 186 -10.71 -13.59 9.71
C LEU A 186 -10.96 -14.97 10.33
N LYS A 187 -10.39 -15.20 11.52
CA LYS A 187 -10.49 -16.48 12.21
C LYS A 187 -10.82 -16.29 13.68
N LYS A 188 -11.61 -17.20 14.24
CA LYS A 188 -11.83 -17.32 15.68
C LYS A 188 -10.49 -17.40 16.43
N GLY A 189 -10.42 -16.73 17.58
CA GLY A 189 -9.23 -16.60 18.42
C GLY A 189 -8.20 -15.59 17.91
N SER A 190 -8.28 -15.15 16.65
CA SER A 190 -7.38 -14.13 16.13
C SER A 190 -7.76 -12.74 16.66
N PRO A 191 -6.82 -11.81 16.74
CA PRO A 191 -7.15 -10.43 17.09
C PRO A 191 -8.03 -9.77 16.05
N VAL A 192 -8.90 -8.86 16.49
CA VAL A 192 -9.60 -7.94 15.60
C VAL A 192 -8.55 -7.03 14.93
N ASP A 193 -8.56 -6.98 13.60
CA ASP A 193 -7.64 -6.14 12.83
C ASP A 193 -8.37 -5.60 11.60
N ASN A 194 -8.43 -4.27 11.47
CA ASN A 194 -9.12 -3.62 10.38
C ASN A 194 -8.47 -3.91 9.02
N ALA A 195 -7.15 -4.05 8.94
CA ALA A 195 -6.47 -4.44 7.69
C ALA A 195 -6.84 -5.88 7.30
N LEU A 196 -6.93 -6.79 8.26
CA LEU A 196 -7.41 -8.15 8.03
C LEU A 196 -8.87 -8.17 7.58
N PHE A 197 -9.72 -7.33 8.15
CA PHE A 197 -11.10 -7.14 7.70
C PHE A 197 -11.18 -6.58 6.27
N GLN A 198 -10.36 -5.59 5.90
CA GLN A 198 -10.31 -5.10 4.52
C GLN A 198 -9.83 -6.18 3.54
N ALA A 199 -8.86 -7.00 3.94
CA ALA A 199 -8.40 -8.13 3.14
C ALA A 199 -9.51 -9.19 2.97
N GLU A 200 -10.28 -9.49 4.03
CA GLU A 200 -11.43 -10.39 3.96
C GLU A 200 -12.54 -9.83 3.05
N LYS A 201 -12.81 -8.52 3.11
CA LYS A 201 -13.73 -7.85 2.16
C LYS A 201 -13.28 -8.01 0.71
N ALA A 202 -11.98 -7.84 0.44
CA ALA A 202 -11.43 -8.03 -0.90
C ALA A 202 -11.56 -9.49 -1.35
N ARG A 203 -11.23 -10.45 -0.47
CA ARG A 203 -11.40 -11.89 -0.73
C ARG A 203 -12.85 -12.25 -1.08
N ILE A 204 -13.81 -11.80 -0.27
CA ILE A 204 -15.24 -12.01 -0.52
C ILE A 204 -15.66 -11.40 -1.87
N THR A 205 -15.21 -10.17 -2.14
CA THR A 205 -15.50 -9.49 -3.41
C THR A 205 -14.97 -10.29 -4.60
N ASP A 206 -13.76 -10.84 -4.51
CA ASP A 206 -13.19 -11.67 -5.57
C ASP A 206 -13.92 -13.00 -5.72
N ILE A 207 -14.31 -13.66 -4.61
CA ILE A 207 -15.12 -14.88 -4.64
C ILE A 207 -16.44 -14.62 -5.38
N LEU A 208 -17.16 -13.55 -5.04
CA LEU A 208 -18.45 -13.24 -5.65
C LEU A 208 -18.30 -12.83 -7.13
N ASN A 209 -17.28 -12.04 -7.47
CA ASN A 209 -16.95 -11.73 -8.86
C ASN A 209 -16.51 -12.95 -9.69
N ASN A 210 -16.03 -14.02 -9.03
CA ASN A 210 -15.71 -15.29 -9.67
C ASN A 210 -16.91 -16.25 -9.76
N ASN A 211 -18.04 -15.90 -9.12
CA ASN A 211 -19.29 -16.65 -9.10
C ASN A 211 -20.44 -15.89 -9.79
N GLY A 212 -20.13 -15.06 -10.79
CA GLY A 212 -21.14 -14.40 -11.62
C GLY A 212 -21.59 -13.02 -11.14
N PHE A 213 -21.26 -12.57 -9.92
CA PHE A 213 -21.71 -11.28 -9.39
C PHE A 213 -20.81 -10.13 -9.86
N ALA A 214 -20.83 -9.84 -11.15
CA ALA A 214 -19.89 -8.95 -11.81
C ALA A 214 -19.98 -7.47 -11.37
N ASP A 215 -21.11 -7.06 -10.80
CA ASP A 215 -21.34 -5.71 -10.26
C ASP A 215 -21.05 -5.65 -8.75
N PHE A 216 -20.60 -6.75 -8.12
CA PHE A 216 -20.32 -6.77 -6.69
C PHE A 216 -19.06 -5.97 -6.37
N THR A 217 -19.21 -4.99 -5.48
CA THR A 217 -18.11 -4.15 -4.99
C THR A 217 -17.96 -4.27 -3.47
N PRO A 218 -16.79 -3.92 -2.90
CA PRO A 218 -16.59 -3.93 -1.46
C PRO A 218 -17.52 -2.99 -0.68
N LEU A 219 -18.26 -2.09 -1.35
CA LEU A 219 -19.21 -1.18 -0.73
C LEU A 219 -20.48 -1.89 -0.23
N TYR A 220 -20.80 -3.07 -0.76
CA TYR A 220 -21.90 -3.89 -0.25
C TYR A 220 -21.60 -4.51 1.11
N ILE A 221 -20.34 -4.51 1.54
CA ILE A 221 -19.93 -4.97 2.87
C ILE A 221 -19.66 -3.72 3.72
N PRO A 222 -20.61 -3.28 4.58
CA PRO A 222 -20.44 -2.10 5.42
C PRO A 222 -19.33 -2.32 6.47
N SER A 223 -19.08 -1.30 7.30
CA SER A 223 -18.18 -1.44 8.44
C SER A 223 -18.62 -2.59 9.34
N LEU A 224 -17.63 -3.26 9.93
CA LEU A 224 -17.85 -4.40 10.81
C LEU A 224 -18.73 -3.98 12.00
N LYS A 225 -19.81 -4.73 12.22
CA LYS A 225 -20.55 -4.67 13.48
C LYS A 225 -19.86 -5.58 14.46
N ILE A 226 -19.42 -5.01 15.57
CA ILE A 226 -18.72 -5.70 16.64
C ILE A 226 -19.61 -5.59 17.86
N ASP A 227 -20.07 -6.73 18.38
CA ASP A 227 -20.59 -6.80 19.73
C ASP A 227 -19.46 -7.25 20.66
N THR A 228 -19.22 -6.50 21.73
CA THR A 228 -18.06 -6.67 22.61
C THR A 228 -18.51 -7.04 24.01
N SER A 229 -18.04 -8.18 24.51
CA SER A 229 -18.19 -8.61 25.91
C SER A 229 -16.90 -9.32 26.34
N ASP A 230 -16.40 -9.08 27.55
CA ASP A 230 -15.23 -9.76 28.12
C ASP A 230 -13.98 -9.78 27.21
N ASN A 231 -13.64 -8.64 26.59
CA ASN A 231 -12.53 -8.52 25.62
C ASN A 231 -12.66 -9.43 24.38
N LEU A 232 -13.86 -9.97 24.13
CA LEU A 232 -14.18 -10.79 22.98
C LEU A 232 -15.16 -10.08 22.06
N ALA A 233 -14.99 -10.33 20.76
CA ALA A 233 -15.76 -9.73 19.69
C ALA A 233 -16.55 -10.78 18.91
N ASP A 234 -17.88 -10.61 18.84
CA ASP A 234 -18.71 -11.31 17.86
C ASP A 234 -18.82 -10.48 16.59
N LEU A 235 -18.42 -11.07 15.48
CA LEU A 235 -18.33 -10.38 14.20
C LEU A 235 -19.48 -10.78 13.28
N ILE A 236 -20.29 -9.79 12.89
CA ILE A 236 -21.34 -9.99 11.87
C ILE A 236 -20.89 -9.34 10.56
N LEU A 237 -20.53 -10.18 9.60
CA LEU A 237 -20.16 -9.79 8.24
C LEU A 237 -21.40 -9.69 7.37
N ARG A 238 -21.94 -8.47 7.28
CA ARG A 238 -23.15 -8.20 6.50
C ARG A 238 -22.83 -7.98 5.03
N VAL A 239 -23.65 -8.53 4.14
CA VAL A 239 -23.70 -8.13 2.72
C VAL A 239 -25.05 -7.49 2.44
N ASN A 240 -25.03 -6.20 2.14
CA ASN A 240 -26.22 -5.40 1.82
C ASN A 240 -26.68 -5.67 0.39
N LEU A 241 -27.98 -5.57 0.17
CA LEU A 241 -28.57 -5.66 -1.17
C LEU A 241 -28.35 -4.37 -1.98
N PRO A 242 -28.35 -4.44 -3.32
CA PRO A 242 -28.45 -3.26 -4.16
C PRO A 242 -29.78 -2.52 -3.92
N GLN A 243 -29.75 -1.20 -4.08
CA GLN A 243 -30.93 -0.36 -3.87
C GLN A 243 -32.10 -0.82 -4.76
N GLY A 244 -33.27 -1.02 -4.15
CA GLY A 244 -34.49 -1.43 -4.85
C GLY A 244 -34.49 -2.89 -5.34
N LYS A 245 -33.53 -3.72 -4.93
CA LYS A 245 -33.45 -5.13 -5.31
C LYS A 245 -33.59 -6.05 -4.12
N SER A 246 -34.14 -7.25 -4.36
CA SER A 246 -34.21 -8.34 -3.38
C SER A 246 -32.98 -9.26 -3.41
N LYS A 247 -32.13 -9.16 -4.44
CA LYS A 247 -30.90 -9.93 -4.63
C LYS A 247 -29.91 -9.21 -5.54
N HIS A 248 -28.67 -9.68 -5.57
CA HIS A 248 -27.67 -9.24 -6.54
C HIS A 248 -27.89 -9.91 -7.90
N ASP A 249 -27.58 -9.19 -8.98
CA ASP A 249 -27.62 -9.76 -10.32
C ASP A 249 -26.45 -10.72 -10.50
N GLN A 250 -26.74 -11.93 -10.96
CA GLN A 250 -25.74 -12.90 -11.39
C GLN A 250 -25.69 -12.93 -12.91
N PHE A 251 -24.50 -12.75 -13.47
CA PHE A 251 -24.28 -12.60 -14.90
C PHE A 251 -23.64 -13.85 -15.50
N ARG A 252 -24.07 -14.17 -16.72
CA ARG A 252 -23.35 -15.07 -17.62
C ARG A 252 -22.64 -14.27 -18.69
N ILE A 253 -21.62 -14.88 -19.26
CA ILE A 253 -20.92 -14.36 -20.41
C ILE A 253 -21.85 -14.45 -21.62
N GLY A 254 -22.05 -13.30 -22.27
CA GLY A 254 -22.76 -13.21 -23.54
C GLY A 254 -21.86 -13.63 -24.68
N LYS A 255 -21.66 -12.72 -25.65
CA LYS A 255 -20.74 -12.94 -26.76
C LYS A 255 -19.30 -12.66 -26.33
N VAL A 256 -18.36 -13.39 -26.92
CA VAL A 256 -16.92 -13.13 -26.81
C VAL A 256 -16.40 -12.77 -28.20
N ASN A 257 -15.99 -11.52 -28.37
CA ASN A 257 -15.45 -11.01 -29.62
C ASN A 257 -13.99 -10.61 -29.44
N VAL A 258 -13.14 -11.01 -30.38
CA VAL A 258 -11.74 -10.59 -30.47
C VAL A 258 -11.59 -9.72 -31.70
N ILE A 259 -11.30 -8.44 -31.50
CA ILE A 259 -11.07 -7.49 -32.59
C ILE A 259 -9.58 -7.20 -32.69
N ARG A 260 -9.02 -7.44 -33.87
CA ARG A 260 -7.65 -7.09 -34.24
C ARG A 260 -7.69 -5.96 -35.27
N GLN A 261 -7.08 -4.83 -34.92
CA GLN A 261 -7.01 -3.67 -35.80
C GLN A 261 -5.56 -3.19 -35.90
N SER A 262 -5.09 -2.92 -37.13
CA SER A 262 -3.83 -2.20 -37.37
C SER A 262 -3.95 -0.74 -36.96
N ALA A 263 -2.86 -0.12 -36.46
CA ALA A 263 -2.85 1.30 -36.11
C ALA A 263 -3.28 2.21 -37.29
N ASP A 264 -3.02 1.78 -38.53
CA ASP A 264 -3.33 2.51 -39.76
C ASP A 264 -4.69 2.11 -40.40
N ALA A 265 -5.57 1.45 -39.65
CA ALA A 265 -6.80 0.88 -40.18
C ALA A 265 -7.92 1.91 -40.40
N VAL A 266 -7.77 2.72 -41.45
CA VAL A 266 -8.84 3.65 -41.90
C VAL A 266 -9.63 3.09 -43.09
N ALA A 267 -9.18 2.01 -43.76
CA ALA A 267 -9.87 1.49 -44.95
C ALA A 267 -9.58 0.01 -45.29
N TYR A 268 -9.63 -0.90 -44.31
CA TYR A 268 -9.42 -2.33 -44.59
C TYR A 268 -10.71 -3.16 -44.53
N ASP A 269 -10.76 -4.19 -45.38
CA ASP A 269 -11.83 -5.19 -45.38
C ASP A 269 -11.92 -5.91 -44.03
N LYS A 270 -13.16 -6.08 -43.59
CA LYS A 270 -13.49 -6.82 -42.36
C LYS A 270 -13.53 -8.30 -42.67
N VAL A 271 -12.66 -9.07 -42.02
CA VAL A 271 -12.75 -10.53 -42.04
C VAL A 271 -13.29 -11.03 -40.71
N GLU A 272 -14.45 -11.69 -40.76
CA GLU A 272 -15.06 -12.36 -39.62
C GLU A 272 -14.87 -13.87 -39.73
N THR A 273 -14.44 -14.48 -38.64
CA THR A 273 -14.35 -15.94 -38.50
C THR A 273 -14.81 -16.33 -37.11
N GLU A 274 -15.31 -17.55 -36.95
CA GLU A 274 -15.67 -18.11 -35.65
C GLU A 274 -14.82 -19.34 -35.37
N PHE A 275 -14.30 -19.43 -34.15
CA PHE A 275 -13.55 -20.59 -33.69
C PHE A 275 -13.78 -20.75 -32.18
N ASP A 276 -14.15 -21.95 -31.74
CA ASP A 276 -14.39 -22.27 -30.32
C ASP A 276 -15.36 -21.30 -29.62
N SER A 277 -16.48 -20.99 -30.30
CA SER A 277 -17.53 -20.04 -29.86
C SER A 277 -17.02 -18.61 -29.60
N ILE A 278 -15.87 -18.25 -30.13
CA ILE A 278 -15.32 -16.89 -30.13
C ILE A 278 -15.38 -16.35 -31.56
N LYS A 279 -15.93 -15.14 -31.70
CA LYS A 279 -15.91 -14.40 -32.96
C LYS A 279 -14.61 -13.61 -33.07
N PHE A 280 -13.85 -13.87 -34.12
CA PHE A 280 -12.63 -13.14 -34.47
C PHE A 280 -12.92 -12.18 -35.61
N ILE A 281 -12.64 -10.90 -35.38
CA ILE A 281 -12.81 -9.82 -36.34
C ILE A 281 -11.43 -9.23 -36.61
N ARG A 282 -11.02 -9.20 -37.87
CA ARG A 282 -9.76 -8.58 -38.31
C ARG A 282 -10.05 -7.43 -39.27
N TYR A 283 -9.35 -6.33 -39.06
CA TYR A 283 -9.24 -5.21 -39.99
C TYR A 283 -7.78 -5.07 -40.45
N GLY A 284 -7.51 -5.38 -41.72
CA GLY A 284 -6.21 -5.19 -42.36
C GLY A 284 -5.36 -6.44 -42.59
N ASP A 285 -4.26 -6.23 -43.30
CA ASP A 285 -3.32 -7.22 -43.83
C ASP A 285 -2.16 -7.56 -42.87
N GLY A 286 -2.30 -7.21 -41.59
CA GLY A 286 -1.32 -7.53 -40.55
C GLY A 286 -1.06 -9.03 -40.36
N VAL A 287 0.05 -9.34 -39.66
CA VAL A 287 0.56 -10.70 -39.43
C VAL A 287 -0.56 -11.66 -39.03
N GLU A 288 -0.64 -12.78 -39.75
CA GLU A 288 -1.66 -13.79 -39.50
C GLU A 288 -1.40 -14.52 -38.18
N VAL A 289 -2.22 -14.21 -37.18
CA VAL A 289 -2.26 -14.97 -35.92
C VAL A 289 -3.39 -15.99 -36.01
N LYS A 290 -3.05 -17.28 -35.82
CA LYS A 290 -4.03 -18.37 -35.82
C LYS A 290 -5.07 -18.14 -34.74
N ASN A 291 -6.36 -18.20 -35.10
CA ASN A 291 -7.46 -18.08 -34.13
C ASN A 291 -7.38 -19.13 -33.01
N SER A 292 -6.89 -20.34 -33.31
CA SER A 292 -6.66 -21.38 -32.30
C SER A 292 -5.61 -21.00 -31.24
N LEU A 293 -4.58 -20.24 -31.62
CA LEU A 293 -3.58 -19.69 -30.69
C LEU A 293 -4.20 -18.59 -29.79
N LEU A 294 -5.16 -17.82 -30.29
CA LEU A 294 -5.84 -16.82 -29.47
C LEU A 294 -6.88 -17.47 -28.56
N ALA A 295 -7.72 -18.36 -29.10
CA ALA A 295 -8.76 -19.06 -28.36
C ALA A 295 -8.21 -19.86 -27.17
N ARG A 296 -7.06 -20.54 -27.32
CA ARG A 296 -6.42 -21.28 -26.21
C ARG A 296 -5.96 -20.39 -25.05
N ASN A 297 -5.76 -19.10 -25.30
CA ASN A 297 -5.32 -18.12 -24.31
C ASN A 297 -6.48 -17.26 -23.78
N ILE A 298 -7.70 -17.50 -24.25
CA ILE A 298 -8.93 -16.88 -23.75
C ILE A 298 -9.63 -17.92 -22.89
N PHE A 299 -9.82 -17.66 -21.60
CA PHE A 299 -10.39 -18.61 -20.62
C PHE A 299 -11.89 -18.44 -20.39
N THR A 300 -12.53 -17.58 -21.19
CA THR A 300 -13.94 -17.26 -21.08
C THR A 300 -14.68 -17.71 -22.33
N ARG A 301 -15.83 -18.36 -22.16
CA ARG A 301 -16.73 -18.78 -23.26
C ARG A 301 -18.15 -18.26 -23.04
N PRO A 302 -18.92 -18.05 -24.12
CA PRO A 302 -20.35 -17.76 -24.03
C PRO A 302 -21.11 -18.76 -23.14
N GLY A 303 -22.09 -18.26 -22.40
CA GLY A 303 -22.94 -19.06 -21.51
C GLY A 303 -22.32 -19.42 -20.15
N GLN A 304 -21.00 -19.32 -19.98
CA GLN A 304 -20.36 -19.52 -18.68
C GLN A 304 -20.78 -18.44 -17.68
N LEU A 305 -20.74 -18.74 -16.37
CA LEU A 305 -20.87 -17.70 -15.36
C LEU A 305 -19.74 -16.68 -15.51
N TYR A 306 -20.04 -15.40 -15.26
CA TYR A 306 -19.00 -14.39 -15.22
C TYR A 306 -17.96 -14.76 -14.16
N ASN A 307 -16.69 -14.74 -14.57
CA ASN A 307 -15.56 -15.05 -13.70
C ASN A 307 -14.43 -14.05 -13.98
N LYS A 308 -14.20 -13.15 -13.02
CA LYS A 308 -13.16 -12.12 -13.11
C LYS A 308 -11.76 -12.73 -13.30
N SER A 309 -11.45 -13.85 -12.65
CA SER A 309 -10.15 -14.52 -12.77
C SER A 309 -9.88 -14.99 -14.20
N ASN A 310 -10.88 -15.54 -14.89
CA ASN A 310 -10.74 -15.96 -16.29
C ASN A 310 -10.45 -14.77 -17.22
N LEU A 311 -11.05 -13.60 -16.97
CA LEU A 311 -10.74 -12.38 -17.72
C LEU A 311 -9.30 -11.94 -17.50
N SER A 312 -8.87 -11.82 -16.24
CA SER A 312 -7.50 -11.43 -15.90
C SER A 312 -6.46 -12.42 -16.45
N LYS A 313 -6.74 -13.72 -16.39
CA LYS A 313 -5.90 -14.77 -17.00
C LYS A 313 -5.83 -14.62 -18.51
N SER A 314 -6.94 -14.34 -19.18
CA SER A 314 -6.98 -14.15 -20.63
C SER A 314 -6.11 -12.97 -21.05
N THR A 315 -6.29 -11.81 -20.39
CA THR A 315 -5.47 -10.62 -20.63
C THR A 315 -3.99 -10.89 -20.38
N SER A 316 -3.64 -11.58 -19.29
CA SER A 316 -2.24 -11.89 -18.98
C SER A 316 -1.61 -12.82 -20.01
N GLN A 317 -2.30 -13.88 -20.42
CA GLN A 317 -1.78 -14.85 -21.39
C GLN A 317 -1.64 -14.24 -22.79
N LEU A 318 -2.62 -13.45 -23.23
CA LEU A 318 -2.52 -12.77 -24.52
C LEU A 318 -1.37 -11.75 -24.54
N ASN A 319 -1.13 -11.02 -23.44
CA ASN A 319 0.01 -10.10 -23.33
C ASN A 319 1.35 -10.85 -23.40
N ARG A 320 1.43 -12.03 -22.76
CA ARG A 320 2.64 -12.88 -22.78
C ARG A 320 3.00 -13.42 -24.16
N LEU A 321 2.07 -13.44 -25.12
CA LEU A 321 2.38 -13.84 -26.49
C LEU A 321 3.32 -12.85 -27.19
N GLY A 322 3.38 -11.58 -26.73
CA GLY A 322 4.22 -10.55 -27.35
C GLY A 322 3.77 -10.14 -28.76
N LEU A 323 2.57 -10.54 -29.17
CA LEU A 323 2.02 -10.31 -30.52
C LEU A 323 1.25 -8.99 -30.64
N PHE A 324 0.92 -8.36 -29.51
CA PHE A 324 0.04 -7.18 -29.45
C PHE A 324 0.68 -6.10 -28.59
N ARG A 325 0.66 -4.86 -29.09
CA ARG A 325 1.15 -3.69 -28.34
C ARG A 325 0.23 -3.32 -27.19
N PHE A 326 -1.09 -3.42 -27.42
CA PHE A 326 -2.11 -3.15 -26.41
C PHE A 326 -3.23 -4.19 -26.43
N ILE A 327 -3.69 -4.55 -25.23
CA ILE A 327 -4.85 -5.43 -25.01
C ILE A 327 -5.85 -4.69 -24.16
N ASN A 328 -6.98 -4.32 -24.76
CA ASN A 328 -8.09 -3.69 -24.07
C ASN A 328 -9.22 -4.70 -23.93
N LEU A 329 -9.78 -4.80 -22.73
CA LEU A 329 -10.92 -5.66 -22.45
C LEU A 329 -12.08 -4.78 -22.04
N ASP A 330 -13.06 -4.69 -22.92
CA ASP A 330 -14.30 -3.96 -22.72
C ASP A 330 -15.41 -4.95 -22.37
N THR A 331 -16.05 -4.78 -21.22
CA THR A 331 -17.26 -5.54 -20.90
C THR A 331 -18.48 -4.65 -21.07
N LYS A 332 -19.38 -4.98 -21.99
CA LYS A 332 -20.66 -4.30 -22.16
C LYS A 332 -21.76 -5.08 -21.43
N ARG A 333 -22.59 -4.36 -20.69
CA ARG A 333 -23.75 -4.93 -20.00
C ARG A 333 -24.92 -5.08 -20.97
N THR A 334 -25.54 -6.25 -20.99
CA THR A 334 -26.85 -6.53 -21.58
C THR A 334 -27.77 -7.06 -20.46
N ALA A 335 -29.10 -7.02 -20.64
CA ALA A 335 -30.08 -7.26 -19.57
C ALA A 335 -29.87 -8.53 -18.72
N LEU A 336 -29.29 -9.60 -19.30
CA LEU A 336 -28.99 -10.88 -18.61
C LEU A 336 -27.56 -11.40 -18.86
N SER A 337 -26.69 -10.59 -19.48
CA SER A 337 -25.34 -11.04 -19.87
C SER A 337 -24.33 -9.90 -19.87
N ARG A 338 -23.05 -10.22 -19.66
CA ARG A 338 -21.95 -9.32 -20.00
C ARG A 338 -21.32 -9.78 -21.30
N GLU A 339 -21.44 -8.96 -22.34
CA GLU A 339 -20.66 -9.14 -23.56
C GLU A 339 -19.22 -8.75 -23.27
N ILE A 340 -18.28 -9.59 -23.69
CA ILE A 340 -16.85 -9.30 -23.58
C ILE A 340 -16.33 -9.01 -24.97
N LEU A 341 -15.83 -7.80 -25.12
CA LEU A 341 -15.10 -7.34 -26.27
C LEU A 341 -13.62 -7.26 -25.87
N ILE A 342 -12.78 -8.07 -26.50
CA ILE A 342 -11.34 -7.94 -26.38
C ILE A 342 -10.89 -7.20 -27.64
N SER A 343 -10.46 -5.94 -27.51
CA SER A 343 -9.98 -5.11 -28.60
C SER A 343 -8.45 -4.98 -28.51
N HIS A 344 -7.79 -5.05 -29.66
CA HIS A 344 -6.35 -4.94 -29.78
C HIS A 344 -5.97 -3.94 -30.86
N ILE A 345 -4.91 -3.19 -30.59
CA ILE A 345 -4.22 -2.33 -31.55
C ILE A 345 -2.84 -2.95 -31.79
N HIS A 346 -2.54 -3.26 -33.05
CA HIS A 346 -1.22 -3.71 -33.49
C HIS A 346 -0.18 -2.58 -33.34
#